data_AF-A0A931Y4G3-F1
#
_entry.id   AF-A0A931Y4G3-F1
#
_cell.length_a   1.000
_cell.length_b   1.000
_cell.length_c   1.000
_cell.angle_alpha   90.00
_cell.angle_beta   90.00
_cell.angle_gamma   90.00
#
_symmetry.space_group_name_H-M   'P 1'
#
loop_
_entity.id
_entity.type
_entity.pdbx_description
1 polymer ?
#
loop_
_entity_poly.entity_id
_entity_poly.type
_entity_poly.pdbx_seq_one_letter_code
_entity_poly.pdbx_strand_id
1 'polypeptide(L)'
;MILKQYDFLVIRRARLLPVKTPAKLLPAMEVPKHVVASILISALVWWVLRSAAAAAACFLVGVLIDLDHLFDHLYHHRGRLNLRRFFRAFRIEIMENIFVFLHSWEFVILWLALLLTVPEARQPVALGLFIGFASHLLLDNLFNRHSRWAYFLLFRLRHGFAGKYYYGAREYRSRIKHVRRLTRQS
;
A
#
# COMPACT_ATOMS: atom_id res chain seq x y z
N MET A 1 26.66 6.79 11.82
CA MET A 1 25.52 6.57 12.76
C MET A 1 24.66 7.82 12.97
N ILE A 2 25.26 9.02 12.94
CA ILE A 2 24.61 10.33 13.24
C ILE A 2 23.49 10.74 12.26
N LEU A 3 23.62 10.43 10.95
CA LEU A 3 22.56 10.70 9.96
C LEU A 3 21.24 9.95 10.22
N LYS A 4 21.31 8.76 10.87
CA LYS A 4 20.12 7.92 11.14
C LYS A 4 19.20 8.54 12.20
N GLN A 5 19.77 9.19 13.21
CA GLN A 5 19.03 9.77 14.32
C GLN A 5 18.40 11.12 13.92
N TYR A 6 19.08 11.87 13.06
CA TYR A 6 18.58 13.14 12.52
C TYR A 6 17.32 12.98 11.66
N ASP A 7 17.31 12.01 10.74
CA ASP A 7 16.12 11.75 9.92
C ASP A 7 14.93 11.33 10.77
N PHE A 8 15.17 10.55 11.82
CA PHE A 8 14.13 10.11 12.75
C PHE A 8 13.51 11.28 13.52
N LEU A 9 14.35 12.20 14.02
CA LEU A 9 13.89 13.39 14.73
C LEU A 9 13.09 14.33 13.80
N VAL A 10 13.53 14.48 12.55
CA VAL A 10 12.87 15.28 11.52
C VAL A 10 11.48 14.72 11.19
N ILE A 11 11.36 13.41 11.00
CA ILE A 11 10.06 12.76 10.73
C ILE A 11 9.10 12.94 11.92
N ARG A 12 9.59 12.74 13.15
CA ARG A 12 8.78 12.95 14.36
C ARG A 12 8.29 14.39 14.51
N ARG A 13 9.15 15.37 14.25
CA ARG A 13 8.81 16.81 14.35
C ARG A 13 7.78 17.21 13.30
N ALA A 14 7.92 16.71 12.07
CA ALA A 14 6.97 16.97 11.00
C ALA A 14 5.58 16.37 11.22
N ARG A 15 5.48 15.31 12.03
CA ARG A 15 4.19 14.70 12.43
C ARG A 15 3.25 15.68 13.11
N LEU A 16 3.80 16.72 13.75
CA LEU A 16 3.11 17.73 14.56
C LEU A 16 2.78 19.02 13.80
N LEU A 17 3.31 19.22 12.59
CA LEU A 17 3.11 20.47 11.86
C LEU A 17 1.72 20.53 11.20
N PRO A 18 1.06 21.70 11.22
CA PRO A 18 -0.15 21.92 10.43
C PRO A 18 0.21 21.82 8.94
N VAL A 19 -0.47 20.91 8.25
CA VAL A 19 -0.09 20.50 6.91
C VAL A 19 -0.68 21.44 5.87
N LYS A 20 0.16 22.19 5.15
CA LYS A 20 -0.20 22.87 3.89
C LYS A 20 0.03 21.91 2.71
N THR A 21 -0.95 21.74 1.84
CA THR A 21 -0.88 20.85 0.68
C THR A 21 0.09 21.40 -0.38
N PRO A 22 1.14 20.67 -0.81
CA PRO A 22 1.99 21.11 -1.90
C PRO A 22 1.38 20.82 -3.29
N ALA A 23 1.70 21.67 -4.27
CA ALA A 23 1.06 21.72 -5.58
C ALA A 23 1.46 20.62 -6.59
N LYS A 24 2.51 19.82 -6.35
CA LYS A 24 2.87 18.69 -7.23
C LYS A 24 3.52 17.56 -6.43
N LEU A 25 2.79 16.46 -6.26
CA LEU A 25 3.32 15.19 -5.77
C LEU A 25 3.47 14.21 -6.93
N LEU A 26 4.49 13.37 -6.82
CA LEU A 26 4.84 12.36 -7.83
C LEU A 26 3.68 11.38 -8.02
N PRO A 27 3.54 10.78 -9.22
CA PRO A 27 2.47 9.83 -9.47
C PRO A 27 2.61 8.62 -8.53
N ALA A 28 1.71 8.55 -7.55
CA ALA A 28 1.36 7.34 -6.83
C ALA A 28 0.03 6.82 -7.39
N MET A 29 -0.23 5.52 -7.28
CA MET A 29 -1.60 5.03 -7.36
C MET A 29 -2.37 5.59 -6.17
N GLU A 30 -3.45 6.29 -6.48
CA GLU A 30 -4.32 6.90 -5.48
C GLU A 30 -5.60 6.07 -5.44
N VAL A 31 -6.33 6.09 -4.32
CA VAL A 31 -7.59 5.35 -4.15
C VAL A 31 -8.51 5.40 -5.39
N PRO A 32 -8.72 6.55 -6.07
CA PRO A 32 -9.51 6.57 -7.31
C PRO A 32 -8.96 5.68 -8.44
N LYS A 33 -7.64 5.60 -8.60
CA LYS A 33 -7.00 4.74 -9.59
C LYS A 33 -7.16 3.26 -9.26
N HIS A 34 -7.05 2.87 -7.97
CA HIS A 34 -7.32 1.50 -7.54
C HIS A 34 -8.78 1.10 -7.79
N VAL A 35 -9.73 2.02 -7.52
CA VAL A 35 -11.15 1.79 -7.82
C VAL A 35 -11.38 1.61 -9.33
N VAL A 36 -10.84 2.50 -10.17
CA VAL A 36 -10.98 2.38 -11.64
C VAL A 36 -10.36 1.09 -12.15
N ALA A 37 -9.14 0.74 -11.71
CA ALA A 37 -8.49 -0.52 -12.09
C ALA A 37 -9.31 -1.74 -11.63
N SER A 38 -9.82 -1.72 -10.40
CA SER A 38 -10.66 -2.79 -9.86
C SER A 38 -11.97 -2.95 -10.64
N ILE A 39 -12.58 -1.86 -11.10
CA ILE A 39 -13.76 -1.91 -11.99
C ILE A 39 -13.40 -2.61 -13.30
N LEU A 40 -12.33 -2.17 -13.98
CA LEU A 40 -11.94 -2.74 -15.27
C LEU A 40 -11.58 -4.23 -15.16
N ILE A 41 -10.82 -4.61 -14.13
CA ILE A 41 -10.43 -6.01 -13.91
C ILE A 41 -11.66 -6.85 -13.52
N SER A 42 -12.53 -6.35 -12.65
CA SER A 42 -13.75 -7.08 -12.27
C SER A 42 -14.71 -7.28 -13.44
N ALA A 43 -14.84 -6.31 -14.35
CA ALA A 43 -15.61 -6.45 -15.58
C ALA A 43 -15.02 -7.52 -16.51
N LEU A 44 -13.69 -7.59 -16.63
CA LEU A 44 -13.00 -8.65 -17.37
C LEU A 44 -13.23 -10.03 -16.73
N VAL A 45 -13.12 -10.12 -15.40
CA VAL A 45 -13.41 -11.35 -14.65
C VAL A 45 -14.84 -11.82 -14.87
N TRP A 46 -15.81 -10.90 -14.82
CA TRP A 46 -17.20 -11.21 -15.14
C TRP A 46 -17.35 -11.77 -16.56
N TRP A 47 -16.72 -11.14 -17.55
CA TRP A 47 -16.81 -11.55 -18.94
C TRP A 47 -16.18 -12.93 -19.20
N VAL A 48 -15.04 -13.23 -18.58
CA VAL A 48 -14.33 -14.51 -18.75
C VAL A 48 -15.01 -15.64 -17.96
N LEU A 49 -15.28 -15.44 -16.67
CA LEU A 49 -15.82 -16.47 -15.78
C LEU A 49 -17.35 -16.57 -15.80
N ARG A 50 -18.02 -15.62 -16.44
CA ARG A 50 -19.50 -15.50 -16.50
C ARG A 50 -20.14 -15.55 -15.12
N SER A 51 -19.46 -15.02 -14.11
CA SER A 51 -19.87 -15.07 -12.70
C SER A 51 -19.88 -13.69 -12.07
N ALA A 52 -21.07 -13.21 -11.69
CA ALA A 52 -21.22 -11.97 -10.93
C ALA A 52 -20.58 -12.07 -9.54
N ALA A 53 -20.63 -13.24 -8.90
CA ALA A 53 -20.00 -13.48 -7.60
C ALA A 53 -18.47 -13.34 -7.68
N ALA A 54 -17.84 -13.89 -8.72
CA ALA A 54 -16.40 -13.73 -8.94
C ALA A 54 -16.01 -12.27 -9.19
N ALA A 55 -16.79 -11.57 -10.01
CA ALA A 55 -16.56 -10.16 -10.31
C ALA A 55 -16.71 -9.26 -9.08
N ALA A 56 -17.77 -9.45 -8.30
CA ALA A 56 -17.98 -8.73 -7.05
C ALA A 56 -16.85 -8.99 -6.05
N ALA A 57 -16.44 -10.26 -5.88
CA ALA A 57 -15.32 -10.61 -5.02
C ALA A 57 -14.00 -9.96 -5.48
N CYS A 58 -13.72 -9.97 -6.78
CA CYS A 58 -12.57 -9.32 -7.38
C CYS A 58 -12.56 -7.80 -7.12
N PHE A 59 -13.69 -7.13 -7.33
CA PHE A 59 -13.82 -5.70 -7.07
C PHE A 59 -13.62 -5.39 -5.59
N LEU A 60 -14.30 -6.12 -4.70
CA LEU A 60 -14.26 -5.87 -3.26
C LEU A 60 -12.84 -6.03 -2.72
N VAL A 61 -12.16 -7.14 -3.00
CA VAL A 61 -10.78 -7.31 -2.51
C VAL A 61 -9.81 -6.32 -3.16
N GLY A 62 -9.99 -6.01 -4.45
CA GLY A 62 -9.15 -5.06 -5.17
C GLY A 62 -9.24 -3.63 -4.64
N VAL A 63 -10.31 -3.28 -3.93
CA VAL A 63 -10.47 -1.96 -3.28
C VAL A 63 -10.16 -2.03 -1.78
N LEU A 64 -10.64 -3.08 -1.09
CA LEU A 64 -10.59 -3.15 0.37
C LEU A 64 -9.22 -3.60 0.91
N ILE A 65 -8.34 -4.16 0.08
CA ILE A 65 -7.00 -4.57 0.52
C ILE A 65 -6.17 -3.40 1.07
N ASP A 66 -6.33 -2.19 0.51
CA ASP A 66 -5.70 -0.95 0.97
C ASP A 66 -6.07 -0.57 2.42
N LEU A 67 -7.11 -1.17 2.99
CA LEU A 67 -7.46 -0.96 4.39
C LEU A 67 -6.42 -1.55 5.35
N ASP A 68 -5.49 -2.40 4.90
CA ASP A 68 -4.41 -2.88 5.76
C ASP A 68 -3.47 -1.74 6.22
N HIS A 69 -3.37 -0.66 5.44
CA HIS A 69 -2.69 0.58 5.82
C HIS A 69 -3.35 1.29 7.01
N LEU A 70 -4.59 0.94 7.38
CA LEU A 70 -5.24 1.50 8.57
C LEU A 70 -4.41 1.20 9.82
N PHE A 71 -3.78 0.03 9.88
CA PHE A 71 -2.88 -0.32 10.98
C PHE A 71 -1.67 0.62 11.03
N ASP A 72 -1.03 0.89 9.89
CA ASP A 72 0.08 1.84 9.79
C ASP A 72 -0.34 3.23 10.29
N HIS A 73 -1.51 3.69 9.86
CA HIS A 73 -2.07 4.96 10.26
C HIS A 73 -2.30 5.03 11.78
N LEU A 74 -2.98 4.05 12.34
CA LEU A 74 -3.25 4.00 13.79
C LEU A 74 -1.94 3.97 14.60
N TYR A 75 -0.96 3.17 14.17
CA TYR A 75 0.35 3.10 14.82
C TYR A 75 1.06 4.47 14.81
N HIS A 76 1.07 5.16 13.67
CA HIS A 76 1.73 6.47 13.55
C HIS A 76 0.97 7.61 14.22
N HIS A 77 -0.33 7.47 14.45
CA HIS A 77 -1.15 8.50 15.08
C HIS A 77 -1.61 8.13 16.49
N ARG A 78 -0.94 7.17 17.15
CA ARG A 78 -1.20 6.76 18.54
C ARG A 78 -2.68 6.38 18.76
N GLY A 79 -3.23 5.60 17.84
CA GLY A 79 -4.63 5.14 17.86
C GLY A 79 -5.67 6.16 17.42
N ARG A 80 -5.28 7.39 17.05
CA ARG A 80 -6.23 8.42 16.61
C ARG A 80 -6.60 8.22 15.15
N LEU A 81 -7.82 7.79 14.89
CA LEU A 81 -8.36 7.67 13.53
C LEU A 81 -8.75 9.04 12.97
N ASN A 82 -8.16 9.43 11.84
CA ASN A 82 -8.59 10.59 11.07
C ASN A 82 -8.58 10.25 9.58
N LEU A 83 -9.76 9.99 9.01
CA LEU A 83 -9.90 9.53 7.63
C LEU A 83 -9.33 10.51 6.60
N ARG A 84 -9.48 11.83 6.83
CA ARG A 84 -8.90 12.85 5.94
C ARG A 84 -7.36 12.75 5.93
N ARG A 85 -6.76 12.49 7.08
CA ARG A 85 -5.32 12.27 7.19
C ARG A 85 -4.89 10.92 6.66
N PHE A 86 -5.69 9.87 6.87
CA PHE A 86 -5.45 8.52 6.32
C PHE A 86 -5.27 8.57 4.81
N PHE A 87 -6.25 9.10 4.06
CA PHE A 87 -6.15 9.20 2.60
C PHE A 87 -5.03 10.13 2.13
N ARG A 88 -4.68 11.14 2.95
CA ARG A 88 -3.56 12.04 2.65
C ARG A 88 -2.20 11.35 2.87
N ALA A 89 -2.09 10.40 3.80
CA ALA A 89 -0.84 9.73 4.14
C ALA A 89 -0.23 9.00 2.93
N PHE A 90 -1.07 8.39 2.08
CA PHE A 90 -0.68 7.78 0.81
C PHE A 90 0.12 8.74 -0.09
N ARG A 91 -0.22 10.03 -0.09
CA ARG A 91 0.38 11.03 -0.98
C ARG A 91 1.67 11.60 -0.42
N ILE A 92 1.65 12.09 0.83
CA ILE A 92 2.71 13.00 1.32
C ILE A 92 3.46 12.51 2.55
N GLU A 93 2.86 11.63 3.35
CA GLU A 93 3.47 11.30 4.63
C GLU A 93 4.61 10.29 4.43
N ILE A 94 5.66 10.46 5.24
CA ILE A 94 6.74 9.48 5.34
C ILE A 94 6.57 8.78 6.69
N MET A 95 6.50 7.45 6.63
CA MET A 95 6.24 6.63 7.81
C MET A 95 7.56 6.01 8.29
N GLU A 96 7.77 6.01 9.60
CA GLU A 96 8.96 5.41 10.22
C GLU A 96 8.93 3.89 10.07
N ASN A 97 7.73 3.32 10.22
CA ASN A 97 7.45 1.91 10.04
C ASN A 97 6.32 1.73 9.01
N ILE A 98 6.36 0.65 8.23
CA ILE A 98 5.29 0.30 7.29
C ILE A 98 5.08 -1.21 7.36
N PHE A 99 3.91 -1.60 7.84
CA PHE A 99 3.55 -2.97 8.16
C PHE A 99 2.83 -3.66 7.02
N VAL A 100 1.77 -3.04 6.46
CA VAL A 100 0.87 -3.56 5.39
C VAL A 100 0.91 -5.08 5.23
N PHE A 101 0.33 -5.81 6.17
CA PHE A 101 0.50 -7.26 6.21
C PHE A 101 -0.07 -7.97 4.98
N LEU A 102 -1.18 -7.47 4.43
CA LEU A 102 -1.87 -8.09 3.30
C LEU A 102 -1.13 -7.88 1.99
N HIS A 103 -0.41 -6.76 1.83
CA HIS A 103 0.44 -6.53 0.66
C HIS A 103 1.68 -7.44 0.69
N SER A 104 1.47 -8.73 0.41
CA SER A 104 2.45 -9.82 0.48
C SER A 104 2.34 -10.74 -0.72
N TRP A 105 3.42 -10.83 -1.51
CA TRP A 105 3.55 -11.81 -2.58
C TRP A 105 3.58 -13.26 -2.06
N GLU A 106 4.01 -13.46 -0.82
CA GLU A 106 3.93 -14.78 -0.17
C GLU A 106 2.48 -15.27 -0.09
N PHE A 107 1.52 -14.41 0.25
CA PHE A 107 0.10 -14.78 0.22
C PHE A 107 -0.41 -15.08 -1.19
N VAL A 108 0.03 -14.34 -2.22
CA VAL A 108 -0.30 -14.66 -3.62
C VAL A 108 0.19 -16.05 -3.99
N ILE A 109 1.45 -16.38 -3.66
CA ILE A 109 2.07 -17.68 -3.99
C ILE A 109 1.33 -18.82 -3.27
N LEU A 110 1.05 -18.66 -1.98
CA LEU A 110 0.32 -19.67 -1.19
C LEU A 110 -1.10 -19.89 -1.73
N TRP A 111 -1.81 -18.81 -2.07
CA TRP A 111 -3.15 -18.91 -2.63
C TRP A 111 -3.14 -19.56 -4.02
N LEU A 112 -2.18 -19.19 -4.87
CA LEU A 112 -2.00 -19.85 -6.18
C LEU A 112 -1.71 -21.34 -6.02
N ALA A 113 -0.82 -21.72 -5.11
CA ALA A 113 -0.54 -23.12 -4.82
C ALA A 113 -1.79 -23.88 -4.36
N LEU A 114 -2.62 -23.27 -3.52
CA LEU A 114 -3.92 -23.84 -3.11
C LEU A 114 -4.85 -24.04 -4.32
N LEU A 115 -4.98 -23.04 -5.19
CA LEU A 115 -5.81 -23.15 -6.41
C LEU A 115 -5.29 -24.21 -7.38
N LEU A 116 -3.98 -24.48 -7.42
CA LEU A 116 -3.40 -25.50 -8.29
C LEU A 116 -3.52 -26.92 -7.71
N THR A 117 -3.45 -27.07 -6.39
CA THR A 117 -3.39 -28.37 -5.72
C THR A 117 -4.75 -28.88 -5.23
N VAL A 118 -5.70 -27.99 -4.92
CA VAL A 118 -7.01 -28.34 -4.37
C VAL A 118 -8.11 -27.91 -5.35
N PRO A 119 -8.69 -28.83 -6.15
CA PRO A 119 -9.72 -28.51 -7.12
C PRO A 119 -10.93 -27.78 -6.54
N GLU A 120 -11.34 -28.16 -5.33
CA GLU A 120 -12.48 -27.59 -4.61
C GLU A 120 -12.24 -26.13 -4.22
N ALA A 121 -10.99 -25.66 -4.21
CA ALA A 121 -10.65 -24.27 -3.94
C ALA A 121 -10.96 -23.34 -5.12
N ARG A 122 -11.26 -23.87 -6.32
CA ARG A 122 -11.51 -23.10 -7.56
C ARG A 122 -12.93 -22.56 -7.68
N GLN A 123 -13.57 -22.27 -6.55
CA GLN A 123 -14.91 -21.68 -6.57
C GLN A 123 -14.85 -20.26 -7.18
N PRO A 124 -15.92 -19.80 -7.87
CA PRO A 124 -15.91 -18.50 -8.53
C PRO A 124 -15.51 -17.33 -7.63
N VAL A 125 -16.01 -17.31 -6.39
CA VAL A 125 -15.64 -16.29 -5.38
C VAL A 125 -14.15 -16.34 -5.07
N ALA A 126 -13.58 -17.53 -4.84
CA ALA A 126 -12.15 -17.69 -4.53
C ALA A 126 -11.25 -17.24 -5.69
N LEU A 127 -11.63 -17.56 -6.93
CA LEU A 127 -10.92 -17.09 -8.13
C LEU A 127 -11.01 -15.56 -8.26
N GLY A 128 -12.20 -14.99 -8.03
CA GLY A 128 -12.39 -13.54 -8.01
C GLY A 128 -11.52 -12.84 -6.97
N LEU A 129 -11.52 -13.35 -5.73
CA LEU A 129 -10.68 -12.83 -4.66
C LEU A 129 -9.18 -12.92 -5.02
N PHE A 130 -8.73 -14.06 -5.54
CA PHE A 130 -7.34 -14.23 -5.95
C PHE A 130 -6.93 -13.24 -7.05
N ILE A 131 -7.74 -13.12 -8.11
CA ILE A 131 -7.45 -12.21 -9.23
C ILE A 131 -7.42 -10.76 -8.75
N GLY A 132 -8.39 -10.33 -7.96
CA GLY A 132 -8.44 -8.97 -7.43
C GLY A 132 -7.24 -8.65 -6.54
N PHE A 133 -6.88 -9.57 -5.63
CA PHE A 133 -5.73 -9.44 -4.75
C PHE A 133 -4.41 -9.38 -5.53
N ALA A 134 -4.17 -10.35 -6.42
CA ALA A 134 -2.92 -10.46 -7.17
C ALA A 134 -2.75 -9.29 -8.16
N SER A 135 -3.83 -8.88 -8.83
CA SER A 135 -3.78 -7.76 -9.76
C SER A 135 -3.58 -6.42 -9.06
N HIS A 136 -4.17 -6.21 -7.87
CA HIS A 136 -3.90 -5.04 -7.05
C HIS A 136 -2.39 -4.93 -6.72
N LEU A 137 -1.81 -5.99 -6.15
CA LEU A 137 -0.37 -6.03 -5.81
C LEU A 137 0.52 -5.84 -7.03
N LEU A 138 0.15 -6.43 -8.18
CA LEU A 138 0.88 -6.28 -9.43
C LEU A 138 0.91 -4.83 -9.89
N LEU A 139 -0.25 -4.18 -9.96
CA LEU A 139 -0.35 -2.79 -10.41
C LEU A 139 0.42 -1.86 -9.48
N ASP A 140 0.36 -2.09 -8.18
CA ASP A 140 1.15 -1.34 -7.22
C ASP A 140 2.64 -1.49 -7.44
N ASN A 141 3.13 -2.73 -7.57
CA ASN A 141 4.55 -2.98 -7.88
C ASN A 141 5.01 -2.29 -9.17
N LEU A 142 4.13 -2.13 -10.16
CA LEU A 142 4.43 -1.50 -11.45
C LEU A 142 4.40 0.04 -11.40
N PHE A 143 3.42 0.61 -10.69
CA PHE A 143 3.13 2.05 -10.76
C PHE A 143 3.55 2.82 -9.52
N ASN A 144 3.69 2.18 -8.36
CA ASN A 144 4.16 2.83 -7.14
C ASN A 144 5.69 2.83 -7.03
N ARG A 145 6.22 3.89 -6.43
CA ARG A 145 7.67 4.09 -6.26
C ARG A 145 8.19 3.55 -4.92
N HIS A 146 7.77 2.35 -4.56
CA HIS A 146 8.36 1.62 -3.44
C HIS A 146 9.51 0.72 -3.93
N SER A 147 10.24 0.11 -2.99
CA SER A 147 11.23 -0.93 -3.29
C SER A 147 10.54 -2.11 -3.97
N ARG A 148 11.20 -2.76 -4.93
CA ARG A 148 10.68 -4.00 -5.55
C ARG A 148 10.42 -5.12 -4.54
N TRP A 149 11.07 -5.04 -3.38
CA TRP A 149 10.96 -5.99 -2.28
C TRP A 149 9.92 -5.58 -1.22
N ALA A 150 9.30 -4.40 -1.36
CA ALA A 150 8.44 -3.81 -0.34
C ALA A 150 7.24 -4.68 0.02
N TYR A 151 6.72 -5.46 -0.94
CA TYR A 151 5.58 -6.37 -0.79
C TYR A 151 6.00 -7.81 -0.52
N PHE A 152 7.24 -8.05 -0.09
CA PHE A 152 7.60 -9.33 0.51
C PHE A 152 7.55 -9.16 2.03
N LEU A 153 6.63 -9.88 2.68
CA LEU A 153 6.46 -9.83 4.12
C LEU A 153 7.74 -10.26 4.85
N LEU A 154 8.43 -11.30 4.35
CA LEU A 154 9.69 -11.75 4.93
C LEU A 154 10.79 -10.68 4.79
N PHE A 155 10.80 -9.94 3.69
CA PHE A 155 11.71 -8.80 3.53
C PHE A 155 11.42 -7.71 4.54
N ARG A 156 10.15 -7.36 4.77
CA ARG A 156 9.76 -6.36 5.77
C ARG A 156 10.11 -6.81 7.20
N LEU A 157 9.84 -8.07 7.54
CA LEU A 157 10.20 -8.67 8.84
C LEU A 157 11.70 -8.60 9.09
N ARG A 158 12.53 -9.01 8.12
CA ARG A 158 14.00 -8.94 8.21
C ARG A 158 14.52 -7.51 8.47
N HIS A 159 13.79 -6.49 8.00
CA HIS A 159 14.17 -5.09 8.15
C HIS A 159 13.40 -4.36 9.26
N GLY A 160 12.68 -5.10 10.12
CA GLY A 160 11.92 -4.54 11.24
C GLY A 160 10.86 -3.52 10.81
N PHE A 161 10.29 -3.72 9.61
CA PHE A 161 9.29 -2.83 9.00
C PHE A 161 9.77 -1.39 8.77
N ALA A 162 11.07 -1.11 8.80
CA ALA A 162 11.56 0.27 8.68
C ALA A 162 11.23 0.86 7.30
N GLY A 163 10.48 1.97 7.28
CA GLY A 163 9.90 2.56 6.07
C GLY A 163 10.94 2.95 5.01
N LYS A 164 12.17 3.27 5.40
CA LYS A 164 13.28 3.55 4.47
C LYS A 164 13.62 2.41 3.51
N TYR A 165 13.30 1.15 3.86
CA TYR A 165 13.48 -0.01 3.00
C TYR A 165 12.22 -0.33 2.17
N TYR A 166 11.08 0.17 2.61
CA TYR A 166 9.82 0.10 1.88
C TYR A 166 9.82 1.11 0.73
N TYR A 167 10.13 2.39 1.00
CA TYR A 167 10.18 3.40 -0.05
C TYR A 167 11.33 3.14 -1.02
N GLY A 168 11.11 3.40 -2.32
CA GLY A 168 12.20 3.43 -3.29
C GLY A 168 13.18 4.54 -2.93
N ALA A 169 14.48 4.35 -3.19
CA ALA A 169 15.52 5.31 -2.76
C ALA A 169 15.26 6.76 -3.24
N ARG A 170 14.72 6.93 -4.46
CA ARG A 170 14.32 8.24 -5.01
C ARG A 170 13.12 8.83 -4.27
N GLU A 171 12.11 8.01 -3.99
CA GLU A 171 10.88 8.41 -3.30
C GLU A 171 11.18 8.82 -1.85
N TYR A 172 11.95 8.00 -1.13
CA TYR A 172 12.37 8.28 0.24
C TYR A 172 13.09 9.64 0.34
N ARG A 173 14.07 9.90 -0.55
CA ARG A 173 14.79 11.18 -0.58
C ARG A 173 13.88 12.36 -0.90
N SER A 174 12.93 12.19 -1.83
CA SER A 174 11.96 13.23 -2.18
C SER A 174 11.09 13.61 -0.97
N ARG A 175 10.53 12.61 -0.28
CA ARG A 175 9.69 12.81 0.91
C ARG A 175 10.47 13.44 2.05
N ILE A 176 11.69 12.96 2.35
CA ILE A 176 12.56 13.57 3.38
C ILE A 176 12.87 15.04 3.04
N LYS A 177 13.20 15.35 1.78
CA LYS A 177 13.47 16.73 1.36
C LYS A 177 12.24 17.63 1.55
N HIS A 178 11.05 17.13 1.24
CA HIS A 178 9.80 17.85 1.45
C HIS A 178 9.54 18.10 2.95
N VAL A 179 9.66 17.06 3.76
CA VAL A 179 9.51 17.13 5.22
C VAL A 179 10.47 18.14 5.84
N ARG A 180 11.75 18.11 5.43
CA ARG A 180 12.77 19.07 5.90
C ARG A 180 12.41 20.52 5.56
N ARG A 181 11.81 20.77 4.39
CA ARG A 181 11.35 22.12 3.99
C ARG A 181 10.24 22.61 4.91
N LEU A 182 9.25 21.77 5.18
CA LEU A 182 8.15 22.11 6.10
C LEU A 182 8.67 22.43 7.51
N THR A 183 9.59 21.62 8.04
CA THR A 183 10.16 21.84 9.38
C THR A 183 11.07 23.06 9.51
N ARG A 184 11.58 23.61 8.40
CA ARG A 184 12.39 24.84 8.41
C ARG A 184 11.53 26.11 8.34
N GLN A 185 10.27 25.98 7.95
CA GLN A 185 9.32 27.09 7.79
C GLN A 185 8.38 27.24 8.99
N SER A 186 8.54 26.41 10.03
CA SER A 186 7.74 26.35 11.26
C SER A 186 8.58 26.66 12.48
#